data_AF-A0A1V5YG16-F1
#
_entry.id   AF-A0A1V5YG16-F1
#
_cell.length_a   1.000
_cell.length_b   1.000
_cell.length_c   1.000
_cell.angle_alpha   90.00
_cell.angle_beta   90.00
_cell.angle_gamma   90.00
#
_symmetry.space_group_name_H-M   'P 1'
#
loop_
_entity.id
_entity.type
_entity.pdbx_description
1 polymer ?
#
loop_
_entity_poly.entity_id
_entity_poly.type
_entity_poly.pdbx_seq_one_letter_code
_entity_poly.pdbx_strand_id
1 'polypeptide(L)'
;MRAIVVANGYVEADETYVDFVREDDLIVAADGGTEVALELGLEPAVVIGDLDSLPDELRAQLEERQVKFVTYPAQKDETDTELAIHYALDAGASEIVLLGAVGDRLDHTLANVLLLAMPELERVPATLIAGSNQLWLLRGGAQLEFEGEAGDIVTLLPLGRDATGITTTGLQWTLDNATLSFGPARGVSNVMTAPLATVRLIDGLLLVTRVRTEPDEPADEQADSDELVEVYAAQGHMRAAVAKSKLEAAGIPVMLAYDSASRLMGVTVDGIGAVRLLVRAEDASEARSLLHEEAA
;
A
#
# COMPACT_ATOMS: atom_id res chain seq x y z
N MET A 1 -20.87 13.29 -2.20
CA MET A 1 -19.56 13.98 -2.18
C MET A 1 -18.55 12.98 -1.65
N ARG A 2 -17.40 12.83 -2.29
CA ARG A 2 -16.33 11.96 -1.79
C ARG A 2 -15.30 12.79 -1.04
N ALA A 3 -14.65 12.21 -0.03
CA ALA A 3 -13.62 12.87 0.74
C ALA A 3 -12.30 12.10 0.68
N ILE A 4 -11.20 12.83 0.54
CA ILE A 4 -9.84 12.30 0.72
C ILE A 4 -9.38 12.73 2.11
N VAL A 5 -9.13 11.75 2.98
CA VAL A 5 -8.47 11.99 4.26
C VAL A 5 -6.98 11.70 4.07
N VAL A 6 -6.13 12.66 4.43
CA VAL A 6 -4.67 12.53 4.28
C VAL A 6 -4.03 12.47 5.67
N ALA A 7 -3.43 11.33 5.99
CA ALA A 7 -2.67 11.10 7.20
C ALA A 7 -1.16 11.38 6.99
N ASN A 8 -0.37 11.36 8.06
CA ASN A 8 1.05 11.68 8.06
C ASN A 8 1.95 10.45 7.84
N GLY A 9 1.81 9.79 6.70
CA GLY A 9 2.58 8.59 6.34
C GLY A 9 3.24 8.73 4.97
N TYR A 10 3.86 7.64 4.52
CA TYR A 10 4.56 7.63 3.25
C TYR A 10 3.61 7.77 2.07
N VAL A 11 4.00 8.65 1.16
CA VAL A 11 3.45 8.73 -0.19
C VAL A 11 4.61 8.73 -1.16
N GLU A 12 4.44 8.04 -2.28
CA GLU A 12 5.35 8.17 -3.41
C GLU A 12 4.72 9.23 -4.31
N ALA A 13 5.45 10.27 -4.68
CA ALA A 13 4.95 11.35 -5.54
C ALA A 13 4.75 10.90 -7.01
N ASP A 14 4.72 9.59 -7.26
CA ASP A 14 4.43 9.05 -8.58
C ASP A 14 2.94 9.25 -8.91
N GLU A 15 2.60 9.17 -10.20
CA GLU A 15 1.27 9.49 -10.72
C GLU A 15 0.15 8.57 -10.15
N THR A 16 0.49 7.54 -9.37
CA THR A 16 -0.48 6.53 -8.92
C THR A 16 -1.55 7.07 -7.99
N TYR A 17 -1.27 8.12 -7.21
CA TYR A 17 -2.28 8.72 -6.33
C TYR A 17 -3.26 9.62 -7.07
N VAL A 18 -2.88 10.18 -8.22
CA VAL A 18 -3.73 11.06 -9.03
C VAL A 18 -4.96 10.30 -9.53
N ASP A 19 -4.81 9.02 -9.87
CA ASP A 19 -5.93 8.15 -10.29
C ASP A 19 -6.99 7.97 -9.20
N PHE A 20 -6.63 8.17 -7.93
CA PHE A 20 -7.54 8.02 -6.80
C PHE A 20 -8.22 9.32 -6.37
N VAL A 21 -7.78 10.47 -6.88
CA VAL A 21 -8.32 11.79 -6.52
C VAL A 21 -9.10 12.40 -7.68
N ARG A 22 -10.25 13.00 -7.36
CA ARG A 22 -11.13 13.71 -8.29
C ARG A 22 -11.14 15.19 -7.94
N GLU A 23 -11.42 16.03 -8.94
CA GLU A 23 -11.47 17.49 -8.78
C GLU A 23 -12.51 17.96 -7.75
N ASP A 24 -13.60 17.21 -7.58
CA ASP A 24 -14.70 17.53 -6.66
C ASP A 24 -14.57 16.88 -5.26
N ASP A 25 -13.43 16.26 -4.96
CA ASP A 25 -13.20 15.66 -3.67
C ASP A 25 -12.97 16.69 -2.56
N LEU A 26 -13.55 16.44 -1.39
CA LEU A 26 -13.23 17.18 -0.18
C LEU A 26 -11.90 16.67 0.40
N ILE A 27 -10.85 17.48 0.35
CA ILE A 27 -9.55 17.12 0.94
C ILE A 27 -9.49 17.56 2.42
N VAL A 28 -9.32 16.59 3.32
CA VAL A 28 -9.19 16.77 4.77
C VAL A 28 -7.83 16.24 5.22
N ALA A 29 -6.93 17.12 5.64
CA ALA A 29 -5.62 16.75 6.14
C ALA A 29 -5.61 16.59 7.66
N ALA A 30 -5.01 15.52 8.15
CA ALA A 30 -4.79 15.25 9.56
C ALA A 30 -3.35 15.63 9.94
N ASP A 31 -3.20 16.73 10.69
CA ASP A 31 -1.94 17.23 11.24
C ASP A 31 -0.81 17.27 10.16
N GLY A 32 0.29 16.52 10.35
CA GLY A 32 1.37 16.42 9.36
C GLY A 32 0.95 15.89 7.98
N GLY A 33 -0.22 15.27 7.85
CA GLY A 33 -0.84 14.92 6.57
C GLY A 33 -1.11 16.15 5.68
N THR A 34 -1.01 17.35 6.22
CA THR A 34 -1.06 18.61 5.44
C THR A 34 0.11 18.71 4.48
N GLU A 35 1.32 18.41 4.92
CA GLU A 35 2.51 18.44 4.06
C GLU A 35 2.40 17.35 2.98
N VAL A 36 1.98 16.15 3.38
CA VAL A 36 1.72 15.02 2.47
C VAL A 36 0.69 15.39 1.38
N ALA A 37 -0.40 16.07 1.75
CA ALA A 37 -1.40 16.52 0.77
C ALA A 37 -0.78 17.47 -0.26
N LEU A 38 0.04 18.43 0.19
CA LEU A 38 0.68 19.41 -0.67
C LEU A 38 1.75 18.78 -1.57
N GLU A 39 2.51 17.79 -1.06
CA GLU A 39 3.46 17.01 -1.86
C GLU A 39 2.78 16.25 -3.00
N LEU A 40 1.56 15.77 -2.77
CA LEU A 40 0.71 15.15 -3.80
C LEU A 40 0.02 16.17 -4.73
N GLY A 41 0.29 17.47 -4.56
CA GLY A 41 -0.37 18.54 -5.33
C GLY A 41 -1.84 18.74 -4.97
N LEU A 42 -2.29 18.23 -3.84
CA LEU A 42 -3.65 18.39 -3.33
C LEU A 42 -3.75 19.64 -2.46
N GLU A 43 -4.83 20.39 -2.61
CA GLU A 43 -5.13 21.54 -1.76
C GLU A 43 -6.11 21.13 -0.65
N PRO A 44 -5.67 21.04 0.63
CA PRO A 44 -6.57 20.71 1.72
C PRO A 44 -7.61 21.81 1.90
N ALA A 45 -8.90 21.45 1.91
CA ALA A 45 -9.96 22.38 2.29
C ALA A 45 -10.03 22.53 3.82
N VAL A 46 -9.60 21.50 4.54
CA VAL A 46 -9.67 21.43 6.00
C VAL A 46 -8.40 20.79 6.55
N VAL A 47 -7.88 21.35 7.63
CA VAL A 47 -6.78 20.79 8.43
C VAL A 47 -7.28 20.53 9.85
N ILE A 48 -7.09 19.29 10.31
CA ILE A 48 -7.53 18.77 11.61
C ILE A 48 -6.28 18.43 12.42
N GLY A 49 -6.12 18.99 13.62
CA GLY A 49 -4.93 18.73 14.43
C GLY A 49 -4.81 19.65 15.63
N ASP A 50 -3.75 19.51 16.41
CA ASP A 50 -3.32 20.56 17.35
C ASP A 50 -2.46 21.64 16.67
N LEU A 51 -2.06 21.40 15.41
CA LEU A 51 -1.32 22.31 14.51
C LEU A 51 0.09 22.63 15.00
N ASP A 52 0.65 21.87 15.94
CA ASP A 52 2.00 22.13 16.46
C ASP A 52 3.11 21.64 15.51
N SER A 53 2.77 20.72 14.62
CA SER A 53 3.62 20.18 13.57
C SER A 53 3.74 21.10 12.34
N LEU A 54 2.83 22.06 12.19
CA LEU A 54 2.73 22.93 11.02
C LEU A 54 3.63 24.17 11.15
N PRO A 55 4.58 24.40 10.22
CA PRO A 55 5.36 25.62 10.19
C PRO A 55 4.50 26.89 10.06
N ASP A 56 4.85 27.96 10.78
CA ASP A 56 4.10 29.23 10.79
C ASP A 56 3.93 29.81 9.37
N GLU A 57 4.98 29.73 8.53
CA GLU A 57 4.91 30.20 7.15
C GLU A 57 3.92 29.38 6.30
N LEU A 58 3.84 28.06 6.53
CA LEU A 58 2.93 27.19 5.81
C LEU A 58 1.48 27.46 6.24
N ARG A 59 1.27 27.60 7.55
CA ARG A 59 -0.04 27.97 8.11
C ARG A 59 -0.56 29.28 7.52
N ALA A 60 0.27 30.32 7.47
CA ALA A 60 -0.12 31.61 6.89
C ALA A 60 -0.54 31.48 5.42
N GLN A 61 0.18 30.70 4.62
CA GLN A 61 -0.16 30.44 3.21
C GLN A 61 -1.52 29.73 3.06
N LEU A 62 -1.80 28.76 3.93
CA LEU A 62 -3.07 28.03 3.93
C LEU A 62 -4.23 28.91 4.40
N GLU A 63 -4.02 29.78 5.39
CA GLU A 63 -5.01 30.78 5.81
C GLU A 63 -5.35 31.77 4.68
N GLU A 64 -4.36 32.23 3.91
CA GLU A 64 -4.57 33.07 2.72
C GLU A 64 -5.40 32.36 1.64
N ARG A 65 -5.24 31.04 1.50
CA ARG A 65 -6.03 30.17 0.61
C ARG A 65 -7.39 29.78 1.19
N GLN A 66 -7.78 30.34 2.34
CA GLN A 66 -9.06 30.09 3.01
C GLN A 66 -9.26 28.65 3.50
N VAL A 67 -8.16 27.93 3.76
CA VAL A 67 -8.21 26.59 4.38
C VAL A 67 -8.79 26.70 5.78
N LYS A 68 -9.72 25.80 6.11
CA LYS A 68 -10.36 25.78 7.43
C LYS A 68 -9.52 24.97 8.40
N PHE A 69 -9.13 25.59 9.50
CA PHE A 69 -8.47 24.91 10.62
C PHE A 69 -9.49 24.50 11.68
N VAL A 70 -9.46 23.23 12.08
CA VAL A 70 -10.26 22.70 13.18
C VAL A 70 -9.31 22.14 14.22
N THR A 71 -9.15 22.90 15.30
CA THR A 71 -8.17 22.59 16.34
C THR A 71 -8.75 21.70 17.43
N TYR A 72 -7.98 20.69 17.81
CA TYR A 72 -8.28 19.84 18.96
C TYR A 72 -7.11 19.89 19.95
N PRO A 73 -7.35 19.68 21.26
CA PRO A 73 -6.27 19.55 22.23
C PRO A 73 -5.39 18.33 21.91
N ALA A 74 -4.09 18.40 22.20
CA ALA A 74 -3.17 17.26 22.09
C ALA A 74 -3.57 16.09 23.01
N GLN A 75 -4.18 16.38 24.16
CA GLN A 75 -4.76 15.38 25.05
C GLN A 75 -6.21 15.12 24.66
N LYS A 76 -6.41 14.09 23.86
CA LYS A 76 -7.71 13.57 23.41
C LYS A 76 -7.61 12.05 23.25
N ASP A 77 -8.76 11.39 23.15
CA ASP A 77 -8.82 9.93 23.03
C ASP A 77 -8.68 9.47 21.56
N GLU A 78 -9.06 10.33 20.61
CA GLU A 78 -9.05 10.07 19.18
C GLU A 78 -7.75 10.54 18.49
N THR A 79 -7.35 9.82 17.45
CA THR A 79 -6.25 10.27 16.58
C THR A 79 -6.69 11.40 15.65
N ASP A 80 -5.76 12.19 15.11
CA ASP A 80 -6.11 13.23 14.11
C ASP A 80 -6.73 12.65 12.85
N THR A 81 -6.27 11.47 12.40
CA THR A 81 -6.86 10.74 11.26
C THR A 81 -8.31 10.35 11.53
N GLU A 82 -8.61 9.86 12.74
CA GLU A 82 -9.97 9.51 13.17
C GLU A 82 -10.88 10.75 13.19
N LEU A 83 -10.40 11.86 13.74
CA LEU A 83 -11.13 13.13 13.73
C LEU A 83 -11.36 13.68 12.31
N ALA A 84 -10.40 13.48 11.41
CA ALA A 84 -10.55 13.86 10.00
C ALA A 84 -11.62 13.00 9.30
N ILE A 85 -11.71 11.70 9.60
CA ILE A 85 -12.79 10.83 9.13
C ILE A 85 -14.14 11.31 9.67
N HIS A 86 -14.24 11.59 10.98
CA HIS A 86 -15.48 12.13 11.57
C HIS A 86 -15.90 13.44 10.90
N TYR A 87 -14.95 14.35 10.66
CA TYR A 87 -15.22 15.59 9.97
C TYR A 87 -15.78 15.35 8.56
N ALA A 88 -15.16 14.45 7.79
CA ALA A 88 -15.62 14.11 6.45
C ALA A 88 -17.05 13.55 6.45
N LEU A 89 -17.37 12.68 7.42
CA LEU A 89 -18.70 12.12 7.59
C LEU A 89 -19.74 13.19 7.96
N ASP A 90 -19.42 14.08 8.89
CA ASP A 90 -20.28 15.19 9.29
C ASP A 90 -20.52 16.19 8.15
N ALA A 91 -19.54 16.34 7.25
CA ALA A 91 -19.65 17.11 6.02
C ALA A 91 -20.50 16.41 4.94
N GLY A 92 -20.98 15.18 5.19
CA GLY A 92 -21.83 14.42 4.28
C GLY A 92 -21.06 13.62 3.22
N ALA A 93 -19.83 13.20 3.53
CA ALA A 93 -19.09 12.29 2.66
C ALA A 93 -19.85 10.97 2.47
N SER A 94 -20.01 10.56 1.22
CA SER A 94 -20.64 9.30 0.82
C SER A 94 -19.63 8.21 0.48
N GLU A 95 -18.34 8.56 0.43
CA GLU A 95 -17.20 7.69 0.17
C GLU A 95 -15.96 8.36 0.78
N ILE A 96 -15.05 7.57 1.34
CA ILE A 96 -13.80 8.04 1.94
C ILE A 96 -12.62 7.30 1.30
N VAL A 97 -11.60 8.05 0.90
CA VAL A 97 -10.30 7.50 0.53
C VAL A 97 -9.28 8.00 1.54
N LEU A 98 -8.52 7.08 2.12
CA LEU A 98 -7.49 7.39 3.10
C LEU A 98 -6.10 7.25 2.45
N LEU A 99 -5.36 8.35 2.41
CA LEU A 99 -3.98 8.45 1.89
C LEU A 99 -3.00 8.69 3.04
N GLY A 100 -1.72 8.41 2.80
CA GLY A 100 -0.67 8.63 3.81
C GLY A 100 -0.89 7.82 5.09
N ALA A 101 -1.61 6.70 5.01
CA ALA A 101 -1.98 5.92 6.20
C ALA A 101 -0.96 4.85 6.60
N VAL A 102 0.10 4.67 5.81
CA VAL A 102 1.16 3.68 6.04
C VAL A 102 2.48 4.42 6.24
N GLY A 103 3.17 4.18 7.35
CA GLY A 103 4.42 4.87 7.71
C GLY A 103 5.45 3.96 8.36
N ASP A 104 6.48 4.57 8.94
CA ASP A 104 7.51 3.91 9.77
C ASP A 104 6.94 3.31 11.06
N ARG A 105 5.98 4.02 11.67
CA ARG A 105 5.30 3.63 12.88
C ARG A 105 4.23 2.58 12.60
N LEU A 106 4.62 1.32 12.76
CA LEU A 106 3.74 0.17 12.57
C LEU A 106 2.46 0.25 13.41
N ASP A 107 2.54 0.79 14.62
CA ASP A 107 1.39 1.01 15.48
C ASP A 107 0.39 2.02 14.88
N HIS A 108 0.88 3.11 14.29
CA HIS A 108 0.04 4.06 13.54
C HIS A 108 -0.54 3.44 12.27
N THR A 109 0.27 2.69 11.51
CA THR A 109 -0.20 1.96 10.33
C THR A 109 -1.35 1.01 10.69
N LEU A 110 -1.19 0.20 11.74
CA LEU A 110 -2.26 -0.68 12.22
C LEU A 110 -3.48 0.10 12.68
N ALA A 111 -3.29 1.20 13.41
CA ALA A 111 -4.40 2.05 13.85
C ALA A 111 -5.20 2.57 12.64
N ASN A 112 -4.53 3.08 11.61
CA ASN A 112 -5.19 3.57 10.39
C ASN A 112 -5.95 2.48 9.64
N VAL A 113 -5.40 1.25 9.55
CA VAL A 113 -6.14 0.11 8.99
C VAL A 113 -7.39 -0.21 9.81
N LEU A 114 -7.29 -0.15 11.15
CA LEU A 114 -8.42 -0.38 12.04
C LEU A 114 -9.51 0.70 11.95
N LEU A 115 -9.18 1.92 11.52
CA LEU A 115 -10.19 2.97 11.27
C LEU A 115 -11.22 2.54 10.22
N LEU A 116 -10.86 1.69 9.24
CA LEU A 116 -11.81 1.12 8.28
C LEU A 116 -12.94 0.31 8.97
N ALA A 117 -12.71 -0.16 10.21
CA ALA A 117 -13.67 -0.91 11.01
C ALA A 117 -14.61 -0.05 11.86
N MET A 118 -14.43 1.28 11.87
CA MET A 118 -15.32 2.22 12.54
C MET A 118 -16.80 1.93 12.21
N PRO A 119 -17.71 1.86 13.20
CA PRO A 119 -19.14 1.66 12.96
C PRO A 119 -19.76 2.72 12.04
N GLU A 120 -19.25 3.94 12.10
CA GLU A 120 -19.68 5.09 11.32
C GLU A 120 -19.47 4.88 9.81
N LEU A 121 -18.52 4.00 9.44
CA LEU A 121 -18.22 3.61 8.06
C LEU A 121 -19.04 2.40 7.58
N GLU A 122 -20.00 1.90 8.37
CA GLU A 122 -20.81 0.73 7.96
C GLU A 122 -21.54 0.95 6.62
N ARG A 123 -21.93 2.19 6.32
CA ARG A 123 -22.64 2.58 5.09
C ARG A 123 -21.88 3.54 4.20
N VAL A 124 -20.63 3.86 4.54
CA VAL A 124 -19.79 4.77 3.79
C VAL A 124 -18.57 3.98 3.33
N PRO A 125 -18.48 3.60 2.05
CA PRO A 125 -17.33 2.88 1.54
C PRO A 125 -16.05 3.65 1.84
N ALA A 126 -15.09 2.93 2.43
CA ALA A 126 -13.79 3.47 2.77
C ALA A 126 -12.70 2.60 2.13
N THR A 127 -11.76 3.26 1.46
CA THR A 127 -10.59 2.60 0.85
C THR A 127 -9.32 3.26 1.36
N LEU A 128 -8.37 2.46 1.83
CA LEU A 128 -7.03 2.94 2.15
C LEU A 128 -6.11 2.65 0.96
N ILE A 129 -5.41 3.68 0.49
CA ILE A 129 -4.47 3.59 -0.63
C ILE A 129 -3.04 3.82 -0.11
N ALA A 130 -2.13 2.93 -0.47
CA ALA A 130 -0.71 3.03 -0.16
C ALA A 130 0.13 2.54 -1.35
N GLY A 131 0.47 3.46 -2.24
CA GLY A 131 1.15 3.19 -3.52
C GLY A 131 0.32 2.23 -4.38
N SER A 132 0.92 1.09 -4.74
CA SER A 132 0.25 0.01 -5.47
C SER A 132 -0.78 -0.78 -4.65
N ASN A 133 -0.91 -0.50 -3.35
CA ASN A 133 -1.78 -1.23 -2.43
C ASN A 133 -3.13 -0.53 -2.27
N GLN A 134 -4.20 -1.32 -2.30
CA GLN A 134 -5.55 -0.90 -1.93
C GLN A 134 -6.08 -1.83 -0.85
N LEU A 135 -6.69 -1.25 0.18
CA LEU A 135 -7.25 -1.99 1.30
C LEU A 135 -8.72 -1.58 1.52
N TRP A 136 -9.56 -2.58 1.72
CA TRP A 136 -10.98 -2.44 2.04
C TRP A 136 -11.35 -3.29 3.24
N LEU A 137 -12.39 -2.88 3.96
CA LEU A 137 -13.04 -3.74 4.95
C LEU A 137 -14.41 -4.19 4.45
N LEU A 138 -14.54 -5.47 4.14
CA LEU A 138 -15.80 -6.09 3.76
C LEU A 138 -16.56 -6.55 5.01
N ARG A 139 -17.82 -6.13 5.13
CA ARG A 139 -18.72 -6.47 6.25
C ARG A 139 -19.69 -7.59 5.86
N GLY A 140 -20.13 -8.38 6.83
CA GLY A 140 -21.09 -9.47 6.62
C GLY A 140 -22.36 -8.99 5.91
N GLY A 141 -22.79 -9.75 4.90
CA GLY A 141 -23.95 -9.44 4.07
C GLY A 141 -23.63 -8.58 2.84
N ALA A 142 -22.38 -8.15 2.67
CA ALA A 142 -21.94 -7.35 1.54
C ALA A 142 -21.12 -8.15 0.51
N GLN A 143 -20.93 -7.52 -0.66
CA GLN A 143 -20.05 -7.97 -1.72
C GLN A 143 -19.15 -6.80 -2.12
N LEU A 144 -17.87 -7.08 -2.29
CA LEU A 144 -16.89 -6.20 -2.88
C LEU A 144 -16.57 -6.69 -4.29
N GLU A 145 -16.51 -5.75 -5.23
CA GLU A 145 -16.00 -5.95 -6.58
C GLU A 145 -14.88 -4.94 -6.80
N PHE A 146 -13.74 -5.40 -7.32
CA PHE A 146 -12.60 -4.54 -7.59
C PHE A 146 -11.88 -4.96 -8.85
N GLU A 147 -11.40 -3.96 -9.58
CA GLU A 147 -10.62 -4.11 -10.80
C GLU A 147 -9.13 -4.31 -10.46
N GLY A 148 -8.39 -4.88 -11.40
CA GLY A 148 -6.96 -5.12 -11.31
C GLY A 148 -6.45 -5.80 -12.57
N GLU A 149 -5.26 -6.37 -12.49
CA GLU A 149 -4.66 -7.14 -13.58
C GLU A 149 -4.45 -8.60 -13.18
N ALA A 150 -4.36 -9.49 -14.17
CA ALA A 150 -3.96 -10.86 -13.90
C ALA A 150 -2.53 -10.88 -13.33
N GLY A 151 -2.33 -11.52 -12.18
CA GLY A 151 -1.07 -11.49 -11.43
C GLY A 151 -1.16 -10.70 -10.13
N ASP A 152 -2.08 -9.75 -10.01
CA ASP A 152 -2.24 -8.93 -8.80
C ASP A 152 -2.47 -9.80 -7.56
N ILE A 153 -1.82 -9.44 -6.46
CA ILE A 153 -1.90 -10.21 -5.22
C ILE A 153 -3.09 -9.75 -4.39
N VAL A 154 -3.93 -10.71 -3.99
CA VAL A 154 -5.10 -10.47 -3.14
C VAL A 154 -4.95 -11.19 -1.81
N THR A 155 -5.15 -10.47 -0.71
CA THR A 155 -5.13 -11.04 0.64
C THR A 155 -6.48 -10.85 1.33
N LEU A 156 -6.96 -11.90 2.00
CA LEU A 156 -8.22 -11.96 2.73
C LEU A 156 -7.93 -12.31 4.20
N LEU A 157 -8.13 -11.36 5.11
CA LEU A 157 -7.84 -11.54 6.54
C LEU A 157 -9.08 -11.25 7.39
N PRO A 158 -9.57 -12.22 8.19
CA PRO A 158 -10.61 -11.97 9.16
C PRO A 158 -10.15 -10.93 10.19
N LEU A 159 -11.04 -10.05 10.63
CA LEU A 159 -10.75 -9.03 11.65
C LEU A 159 -11.65 -9.21 12.87
N GLY A 160 -11.04 -9.41 14.04
CA GLY A 160 -11.71 -9.53 15.34
C GLY A 160 -12.44 -10.84 15.61
N ARG A 161 -12.89 -11.55 14.57
CA ARG A 161 -13.54 -12.87 14.63
C ARG A 161 -13.46 -13.60 13.29
N ASP A 162 -13.87 -14.86 13.27
CA ASP A 162 -13.96 -15.66 12.04
C ASP A 162 -14.85 -14.98 11.00
N ALA A 163 -14.44 -15.07 9.73
CA ALA A 163 -15.21 -14.61 8.58
C ALA A 163 -15.78 -15.85 7.85
N THR A 164 -17.11 -15.91 7.75
CA THR A 164 -17.83 -17.10 7.29
C THR A 164 -18.65 -16.84 6.04
N GLY A 165 -18.81 -17.88 5.23
CA GLY A 165 -19.54 -17.83 3.96
C GLY A 165 -18.84 -16.99 2.90
N ILE A 166 -17.51 -17.02 2.88
CA ILE A 166 -16.70 -16.30 1.90
C ILE A 166 -16.81 -17.00 0.55
N THR A 167 -17.21 -16.25 -0.48
CA THR A 167 -17.24 -16.73 -1.86
C THR A 167 -16.47 -15.76 -2.74
N THR A 168 -15.58 -16.28 -3.60
CA THR A 168 -14.74 -15.45 -4.47
C THR A 168 -14.78 -15.87 -5.93
N THR A 169 -14.62 -14.90 -6.83
CA THR A 169 -14.43 -15.13 -8.27
C THR A 169 -13.26 -14.29 -8.77
N GLY A 170 -12.66 -14.69 -9.90
CA GLY A 170 -11.52 -13.98 -10.50
C GLY A 170 -10.20 -14.18 -9.76
N LEU A 171 -10.13 -15.15 -8.83
CA LEU A 171 -8.94 -15.48 -8.04
C LEU A 171 -8.47 -16.91 -8.32
N GLN A 172 -7.16 -17.16 -8.22
CA GLN A 172 -6.55 -18.48 -8.47
C GLN A 172 -7.02 -19.53 -7.45
N TRP A 173 -7.00 -19.18 -6.17
CA TRP A 173 -7.56 -20.01 -5.11
C TRP A 173 -8.95 -19.50 -4.76
N THR A 174 -9.94 -19.95 -5.54
CA THR A 174 -11.35 -19.60 -5.30
C THR A 174 -11.86 -20.18 -3.97
N LEU A 175 -12.71 -19.42 -3.32
CA LEU A 175 -13.44 -19.84 -2.12
C LEU A 175 -14.91 -20.02 -2.48
N ASP A 176 -15.51 -21.10 -2.00
CA ASP A 176 -16.95 -21.36 -2.14
C ASP A 176 -17.54 -21.60 -0.75
N ASN A 177 -18.31 -20.63 -0.26
CA ASN A 177 -18.90 -20.62 1.08
C ASN A 177 -17.91 -21.01 2.21
N ALA A 178 -16.66 -20.56 2.09
CA ALA A 178 -15.57 -20.94 2.98
C ALA A 178 -15.59 -20.15 4.29
N THR A 179 -14.84 -20.64 5.28
CA THR A 179 -14.56 -19.93 6.53
C THR A 179 -13.07 -19.69 6.67
N LEU A 180 -12.70 -18.45 6.94
CA LEU A 180 -11.36 -18.09 7.38
C LEU A 180 -11.42 -17.77 8.87
N SER A 181 -10.66 -18.50 9.68
CA SER A 181 -10.61 -18.27 11.13
C SER A 181 -9.70 -17.10 11.49
N PHE A 182 -10.07 -16.36 12.53
CA PHE A 182 -9.22 -15.29 13.07
C PHE A 182 -7.98 -15.90 13.75
N GLY A 183 -6.80 -15.37 13.41
CA GLY A 183 -5.50 -15.85 13.88
C GLY A 183 -4.68 -16.55 12.79
N PRO A 184 -5.14 -17.68 12.20
CA PRO A 184 -4.45 -18.30 11.08
C PRO A 184 -4.54 -17.45 9.80
N ALA A 185 -3.42 -16.92 9.32
CA ALA A 185 -3.34 -16.10 8.10
C ALA A 185 -3.39 -16.92 6.80
N ARG A 186 -4.43 -17.75 6.61
CA ARG A 186 -4.54 -18.67 5.44
C ARG A 186 -5.04 -18.01 4.16
N GLY A 187 -5.57 -16.79 4.24
CA GLY A 187 -6.07 -16.05 3.09
C GLY A 187 -5.05 -15.10 2.46
N VAL A 188 -3.77 -15.16 2.85
CA VAL A 188 -2.71 -14.34 2.25
C VAL A 188 -2.28 -14.87 0.89
N SER A 189 -1.84 -13.95 0.02
CA SER A 189 -1.16 -14.25 -1.24
C SER A 189 -2.00 -15.03 -2.27
N ASN A 190 -3.29 -14.70 -2.41
CA ASN A 190 -4.09 -15.13 -3.56
C ASN A 190 -3.69 -14.33 -4.82
N VAL A 191 -4.05 -14.79 -6.01
CA VAL A 191 -3.66 -14.14 -7.27
C VAL A 191 -4.89 -13.89 -8.12
N MET A 192 -5.05 -12.68 -8.65
CA MET A 192 -6.08 -12.37 -9.65
C MET A 192 -5.80 -13.11 -10.95
N THR A 193 -6.82 -13.74 -11.51
CA THR A 193 -6.74 -14.48 -12.79
C THR A 193 -7.47 -13.78 -13.93
N ALA A 194 -8.10 -12.65 -13.63
CA ALA A 194 -8.89 -11.85 -14.57
C ALA A 194 -8.88 -10.37 -14.11
N PRO A 195 -9.23 -9.41 -14.98
CA PRO A 195 -9.24 -7.99 -14.63
C PRO A 195 -10.26 -7.57 -13.57
N LEU A 196 -11.13 -8.50 -13.16
CA LEU A 196 -12.18 -8.27 -12.17
C LEU A 196 -12.21 -9.41 -11.17
N ALA A 197 -12.18 -9.08 -9.88
CA ALA A 197 -12.37 -10.02 -8.79
C ALA A 197 -13.58 -9.64 -7.94
N THR A 198 -14.27 -10.66 -7.41
CA THR A 198 -15.36 -10.44 -6.45
C THR A 198 -15.09 -11.19 -5.16
N VAL A 199 -15.47 -10.58 -4.04
CA VAL A 199 -15.44 -11.18 -2.72
C VAL A 199 -16.79 -10.91 -2.05
N ARG A 200 -17.53 -11.98 -1.76
CA ARG A 200 -18.78 -11.91 -1.00
C ARG A 200 -18.59 -12.51 0.37
N LEU A 201 -19.20 -11.89 1.38
CA LEU A 201 -19.14 -12.32 2.78
C LEU A 201 -20.55 -12.48 3.36
N ILE A 202 -20.81 -13.56 4.10
CA ILE A 202 -22.09 -13.76 4.80
C ILE A 202 -22.05 -13.16 6.20
N ASP A 203 -21.05 -13.50 7.01
CA ASP A 203 -20.91 -12.96 8.37
C ASP A 203 -19.43 -12.75 8.75
N GLY A 204 -19.16 -11.69 9.51
CA GLY A 204 -17.82 -11.31 9.96
C GLY A 204 -17.37 -9.95 9.45
N LEU A 205 -16.09 -9.66 9.67
CA LEU A 205 -15.34 -8.57 9.06
C LEU A 205 -14.14 -9.18 8.33
N LEU A 206 -13.95 -8.81 7.07
CA LEU A 206 -12.88 -9.33 6.24
C LEU A 206 -12.09 -8.16 5.64
N LEU A 207 -10.86 -7.99 6.09
CA LEU A 207 -9.90 -7.10 5.44
C LEU A 207 -9.53 -7.73 4.08
N VAL A 208 -9.75 -6.98 3.02
CA VAL A 208 -9.39 -7.36 1.65
C VAL A 208 -8.30 -6.40 1.20
N THR A 209 -7.17 -6.93 0.74
CA THR A 209 -6.11 -6.10 0.14
C THR A 209 -5.86 -6.55 -1.29
N ARG A 210 -5.56 -5.59 -2.17
CA ARG A 210 -5.01 -5.83 -3.51
C ARG A 210 -3.68 -5.12 -3.61
N VAL A 211 -2.66 -5.81 -4.06
CA VAL A 211 -1.36 -5.24 -4.40
C VAL A 211 -1.20 -5.36 -5.91
N ARG A 212 -1.07 -4.22 -6.59
CA ARG A 212 -0.74 -4.24 -8.02
C ARG A 212 0.65 -4.82 -8.17
N THR A 213 0.75 -5.94 -8.86
CA THR A 213 2.05 -6.45 -9.31
C THR A 213 2.37 -5.76 -10.61
N GLU A 214 3.51 -5.08 -10.69
CA GLU A 214 4.05 -4.81 -12.01
C GLU A 214 4.17 -6.17 -12.72
N PRO A 215 3.81 -6.25 -14.02
CA PRO A 215 4.17 -7.42 -14.79
C PRO A 215 5.64 -7.70 -14.50
N ASP A 216 6.02 -8.96 -14.27
CA ASP A 216 7.39 -9.32 -14.63
C ASP A 216 7.56 -8.72 -16.02
N GLU A 217 8.48 -7.75 -16.18
CA GLU A 217 8.78 -7.27 -17.52
C GLU A 217 8.86 -8.53 -18.35
N PRO A 218 7.99 -8.73 -19.37
CA PRO A 218 8.28 -9.77 -20.33
C PRO A 218 9.72 -9.46 -20.69
N ALA A 219 10.59 -10.48 -20.63
CA ALA A 219 11.93 -10.36 -21.13
C ALA A 219 11.78 -10.00 -22.61
N ASP A 220 11.56 -8.73 -22.90
CA ASP A 220 11.04 -8.27 -24.15
C ASP A 220 12.26 -8.32 -25.04
N GLU A 221 12.17 -9.25 -25.96
CA GLU A 221 12.97 -9.36 -27.16
C GLU A 221 13.09 -7.99 -27.80
N GLN A 222 14.11 -7.20 -27.42
CA GLN A 222 14.95 -6.38 -28.29
C GLN A 222 15.98 -5.56 -27.48
N ALA A 223 16.98 -6.27 -26.98
CA ALA A 223 18.35 -5.81 -27.15
C ALA A 223 19.12 -6.94 -27.84
N ASP A 224 19.74 -6.62 -28.96
CA ASP A 224 20.76 -7.46 -29.57
C ASP A 224 21.86 -7.75 -28.51
N SER A 225 22.30 -9.01 -28.43
CA SER A 225 23.46 -9.56 -27.68
C SER A 225 23.42 -9.78 -26.14
N ASP A 226 23.87 -11.00 -25.79
CA ASP A 226 24.40 -11.56 -24.54
C ASP A 226 23.45 -12.27 -23.55
N GLU A 227 23.65 -13.59 -23.47
CA GLU A 227 23.05 -14.52 -22.52
C GLU A 227 23.31 -14.03 -21.08
N LEU A 228 22.26 -13.54 -20.41
CA LEU A 228 22.35 -13.17 -18.99
C LEU A 228 22.37 -14.45 -18.14
N VAL A 229 23.31 -14.52 -17.19
CA VAL A 229 23.53 -15.69 -16.34
C VAL A 229 23.39 -15.30 -14.87
N GLU A 230 22.74 -16.16 -14.10
CA GLU A 230 22.67 -16.03 -12.65
C GLU A 230 24.05 -16.22 -12.02
N VAL A 231 24.47 -15.24 -11.21
CA VAL A 231 25.74 -15.28 -10.48
C VAL A 231 25.55 -15.33 -8.97
N TYR A 232 24.39 -14.93 -8.45
CA TYR A 232 24.11 -14.91 -7.02
C TYR A 232 22.62 -14.88 -6.74
N ALA A 233 22.18 -15.60 -5.70
CA ALA A 233 20.83 -15.54 -5.17
C ALA A 233 20.86 -15.08 -3.71
N ALA A 234 20.31 -13.90 -3.44
CA ALA A 234 20.19 -13.32 -2.12
C ALA A 234 18.84 -13.67 -1.50
N GLN A 235 18.82 -13.96 -0.19
CA GLN A 235 17.58 -13.98 0.59
C GLN A 235 17.29 -12.55 1.03
N GLY A 236 16.33 -11.90 0.36
CA GLY A 236 15.88 -10.53 0.67
C GLY A 236 16.64 -9.40 -0.03
N HIS A 237 15.96 -8.25 -0.11
CA HIS A 237 16.36 -7.09 -0.90
C HIS A 237 17.65 -6.41 -0.40
N MET A 238 17.87 -6.30 0.91
CA MET A 238 19.04 -5.61 1.45
C MET A 238 20.35 -6.30 1.03
N ARG A 239 20.39 -7.64 1.09
CA ARG A 239 21.55 -8.42 0.66
C ARG A 239 21.77 -8.34 -0.85
N ALA A 240 20.68 -8.33 -1.62
CA ALA A 240 20.73 -8.15 -3.07
C ALA A 240 21.28 -6.77 -3.45
N ALA A 241 20.85 -5.71 -2.75
CA ALA A 241 21.30 -4.34 -2.99
C ALA A 241 22.79 -4.17 -2.70
N VAL A 242 23.29 -4.74 -1.60
CA VAL A 242 24.74 -4.73 -1.27
C VAL A 242 25.55 -5.44 -2.36
N ALA A 243 25.11 -6.62 -2.78
CA ALA A 243 25.77 -7.38 -3.84
C ALA A 243 25.75 -6.65 -5.18
N LYS A 244 24.61 -6.01 -5.53
CA LYS A 244 24.47 -5.17 -6.73
C LYS A 244 25.45 -3.99 -6.70
N SER A 245 25.47 -3.21 -5.63
CA SER A 245 26.36 -2.05 -5.51
C SER A 245 27.84 -2.43 -5.62
N LYS A 246 28.23 -3.61 -5.13
CA LYS A 246 29.61 -4.11 -5.25
C LYS A 246 30.00 -4.39 -6.71
N LEU A 247 29.13 -5.05 -7.45
CA LEU A 247 29.35 -5.38 -8.86
C LEU A 247 29.32 -4.13 -9.75
N GLU A 248 28.38 -3.21 -9.51
CA GLU A 248 28.30 -1.95 -10.25
C GLU A 248 29.51 -1.05 -9.98
N ALA A 249 30.04 -1.03 -8.75
CA ALA A 249 31.29 -0.34 -8.43
C ALA A 249 32.52 -0.93 -9.15
N ALA A 250 32.47 -2.20 -9.52
CA ALA A 250 33.47 -2.86 -10.35
C ALA A 250 33.21 -2.69 -11.87
N GLY A 251 32.16 -1.95 -12.25
CA GLY A 251 31.80 -1.71 -13.64
C GLY A 251 31.00 -2.83 -14.30
N ILE A 252 30.50 -3.80 -13.52
CA ILE A 252 29.69 -4.92 -14.01
C ILE A 252 28.20 -4.55 -13.88
N PRO A 253 27.47 -4.39 -14.99
CA PRO A 253 26.03 -4.12 -14.93
C PRO A 253 25.27 -5.32 -14.37
N VAL A 254 24.33 -5.07 -13.45
CA VAL A 254 23.55 -6.12 -12.78
C VAL A 254 22.06 -5.86 -12.94
N MET A 255 21.36 -6.91 -13.38
CA MET A 255 19.90 -6.97 -13.38
C MET A 255 19.43 -7.80 -12.18
N LEU A 256 18.38 -7.33 -11.50
CA LEU A 256 17.77 -8.06 -10.38
C LEU A 256 16.50 -8.73 -10.88
N ALA A 257 16.37 -10.03 -10.64
CA ALA A 257 15.15 -10.80 -10.85
C ALA A 257 14.60 -11.26 -9.50
N TYR A 258 13.30 -11.12 -9.28
CA TYR A 258 12.66 -11.37 -8.00
C TYR A 258 11.77 -12.61 -8.10
N ASP A 259 11.87 -13.55 -7.15
CA ASP A 259 10.92 -14.68 -7.05
C ASP A 259 9.54 -14.26 -6.52
N SER A 260 9.35 -12.99 -6.17
CA SER A 260 8.09 -12.42 -5.69
C SER A 260 7.93 -10.99 -6.18
N ALA A 261 6.88 -10.72 -6.95
CA ALA A 261 6.47 -9.38 -7.32
C ALA A 261 5.94 -8.62 -6.08
N SER A 262 6.17 -7.31 -6.09
CA SER A 262 5.72 -6.27 -5.14
C SER A 262 6.56 -6.01 -3.88
N ARG A 263 7.06 -4.78 -3.78
CA ARG A 263 7.44 -4.14 -2.52
C ARG A 263 6.19 -4.06 -1.64
N LEU A 264 6.12 -4.83 -0.56
CA LEU A 264 5.16 -4.60 0.52
C LEU A 264 5.67 -3.43 1.38
N MET A 265 5.17 -2.22 1.11
CA MET A 265 5.44 -1.07 1.97
C MET A 265 4.69 -1.20 3.30
N GLY A 266 5.39 -0.95 4.41
CA GLY A 266 4.79 -0.83 5.75
C GLY A 266 4.69 -2.10 6.58
N VAL A 267 4.95 -3.28 6.01
CA VAL A 267 5.14 -4.53 6.75
C VAL A 267 6.48 -5.12 6.33
N THR A 268 7.56 -4.60 6.91
CA THR A 268 8.89 -5.18 6.73
C THR A 268 8.94 -6.57 7.34
N VAL A 269 8.70 -7.59 6.52
CA VAL A 269 9.39 -8.87 6.67
C VAL A 269 10.58 -8.79 5.74
N ASP A 270 11.80 -8.82 6.29
CA ASP A 270 13.01 -9.02 5.49
C ASP A 270 12.80 -10.27 4.62
N GLY A 271 12.65 -10.04 3.30
CA GLY A 271 12.77 -11.06 2.26
C GLY A 271 11.92 -12.32 2.45
N ILE A 272 10.66 -12.29 2.05
CA ILE A 272 10.03 -13.51 1.54
C ILE A 272 10.26 -13.51 0.03
N GLY A 273 11.34 -14.17 -0.41
CA GLY A 273 11.69 -14.31 -1.82
C GLY A 273 13.20 -14.26 -2.06
N ALA A 274 13.69 -15.13 -2.96
CA ALA A 274 15.05 -15.02 -3.45
C ALA A 274 15.13 -13.90 -4.49
N VAL A 275 16.15 -13.05 -4.38
CA VAL A 275 16.50 -12.06 -5.38
C VAL A 275 17.73 -12.57 -6.12
N ARG A 276 17.58 -12.81 -7.42
CA ARG A 276 18.63 -13.33 -8.30
C ARG A 276 19.33 -12.15 -8.99
N LEU A 277 20.65 -12.16 -8.96
CA LEU A 277 21.50 -11.21 -9.66
C LEU A 277 21.91 -11.85 -10.98
N LEU A 278 21.53 -11.22 -12.07
CA LEU A 278 21.84 -11.60 -13.45
C LEU A 278 22.86 -10.60 -14.01
N VAL A 279 23.91 -11.12 -14.64
CA VAL A 279 24.94 -10.34 -15.35
C VAL A 279 25.17 -10.96 -16.72
N ARG A 280 25.89 -10.27 -17.62
CA ARG A 280 26.27 -10.86 -18.91
C ARG A 280 27.18 -12.08 -18.71
N ALA A 281 27.05 -13.08 -19.58
CA ALA A 281 27.87 -14.29 -19.51
C ALA A 281 29.40 -14.01 -19.47
N GLU A 282 29.85 -12.97 -20.17
CA GLU A 282 31.24 -12.51 -20.18
C GLU A 282 31.75 -12.05 -18.81
N ASP A 283 30.89 -11.41 -18.03
CA ASP A 283 31.21 -10.88 -16.69
C ASP A 283 30.99 -11.92 -15.58
N ALA A 284 30.36 -13.07 -15.89
CA ALA A 284 29.89 -14.01 -14.89
C ALA A 284 31.02 -14.59 -14.00
N SER A 285 32.21 -14.79 -14.58
CA SER A 285 33.36 -15.30 -13.82
C SER A 285 33.91 -14.27 -12.83
N GLU A 286 33.99 -13.01 -13.26
CA GLU A 286 34.48 -11.90 -12.43
C GLU A 286 33.48 -11.57 -11.33
N ALA A 287 32.19 -11.49 -11.68
CA ALA A 287 31.12 -11.26 -10.73
C ALA A 287 31.08 -12.32 -9.62
N ARG A 288 31.20 -13.61 -9.96
CA ARG A 288 31.26 -14.69 -8.97
C ARG A 288 32.50 -14.56 -8.05
N SER A 289 33.65 -14.16 -8.59
CA SER A 289 34.87 -13.94 -7.79
C SER A 289 34.65 -12.83 -6.75
N LEU A 290 34.14 -11.68 -7.19
CA LEU A 290 33.90 -10.51 -6.32
C LEU A 290 32.87 -10.81 -5.23
N LEU A 291 31.87 -11.65 -5.49
CA LEU A 291 30.85 -12.02 -4.52
C LEU A 291 31.31 -13.10 -3.53
N HIS A 292 32.27 -13.95 -3.91
CA HIS A 292 32.77 -15.05 -3.06
C HIS A 292 33.98 -14.69 -2.17
N GLU A 293 34.65 -13.56 -2.38
CA GLU A 293 35.85 -13.14 -1.62
C GLU A 293 35.64 -12.90 -0.11
N GLU A 294 34.40 -12.96 0.42
CA GLU A 294 34.12 -12.78 1.86
C GLU A 294 33.31 -13.94 2.51
N ALA A 295 33.14 -15.08 1.82
CA ALA A 295 32.57 -16.27 2.46
C ALA A 295 33.60 -17.13 3.23
N ALA A 296 34.84 -16.64 3.37
CA ALA A 296 35.96 -17.30 4.05
C ALA A 296 36.45 -16.50 5.27
#